data_AF-A0AAD6BJD0-F1
#
_entry.id   AF-A0AAD6BJD0-F1
#
_cell.length_a   1.000
_cell.length_b   1.000
_cell.length_c   1.000
_cell.angle_alpha   90.00
_cell.angle_beta   90.00
_cell.angle_gamma   90.00
#
_symmetry.space_group_name_H-M   'P 1'
#
loop_
_entity.id
_entity.type
_entity.pdbx_description
1 polymer ?
#
loop_
_entity_poly.entity_id
_entity_poly.type
_entity_poly.pdbx_seq_one_letter_code
_entity_poly.pdbx_strand_id
1 'polypeptide(L)'
;MCPVSTVSNQGFKQLVNTLDKRYAMPSRYYFSRSFSSLSDDSEEAVARYLSRQWVGLGLTDVHLSNHTVLLSLPGSTPNTITDRSSHQCFLPNGIPCDQRGPNDLPKQQFSYAAYSAVGSLQVLYHRPVLTFP
;
A
#
# COMPACT_ATOMS: atom_id res chain seq x y z
N MET A 1 -9.08 15.29 -26.34
CA MET A 1 -9.36 13.84 -26.48
C MET A 1 -10.12 13.65 -27.79
N CYS A 2 -9.73 12.70 -28.64
CA CYS A 2 -10.42 12.44 -29.90
C CYS A 2 -11.80 11.82 -29.65
N PRO A 3 -12.88 12.29 -30.29
CA PRO A 3 -14.21 11.74 -30.06
C PRO A 3 -14.33 10.32 -30.59
N VAL A 4 -14.99 9.42 -29.84
CA VAL A 4 -15.20 7.98 -30.19
C VAL A 4 -15.87 7.79 -31.56
N SER A 5 -16.57 8.82 -32.06
CA SER A 5 -17.16 8.85 -33.39
C SER A 5 -16.13 8.77 -34.53
N THR A 6 -14.86 9.11 -34.31
CA THR A 6 -13.80 9.04 -35.34
C THR A 6 -13.19 7.64 -35.47
N VAL A 7 -13.52 6.72 -34.57
CA VAL A 7 -13.08 5.33 -34.68
C VAL A 7 -14.02 4.58 -35.61
N SER A 8 -13.50 3.75 -36.51
CA SER A 8 -14.32 2.92 -37.42
C SER A 8 -14.52 1.49 -36.91
N ASN A 9 -13.65 1.01 -36.03
CA ASN A 9 -13.71 -0.35 -35.49
C ASN A 9 -14.93 -0.53 -34.58
N GLN A 10 -15.85 -1.41 -35.00
CA GLN A 10 -17.10 -1.66 -34.28
C GLN A 10 -16.89 -2.34 -32.93
N GLY A 11 -15.91 -3.25 -32.82
CA GLY A 11 -15.56 -3.89 -31.56
C GLY A 11 -15.05 -2.89 -30.54
N PHE A 12 -14.23 -1.93 -30.96
CA PHE A 12 -13.78 -0.84 -30.09
C PHE A 12 -14.93 0.05 -29.63
N LYS A 13 -15.86 0.41 -30.52
CA LYS A 13 -17.06 1.18 -30.14
C LYS A 13 -17.92 0.44 -29.12
N GLN A 14 -18.13 -0.85 -29.32
CA GLN A 14 -18.87 -1.70 -28.39
C GLN A 14 -18.17 -1.76 -27.04
N LEU A 15 -16.85 -2.00 -27.03
CA LEU A 15 -16.04 -2.01 -25.81
C LEU A 15 -16.18 -0.70 -25.03
N VAL A 16 -15.93 0.44 -25.67
CA VAL A 16 -16.01 1.75 -25.00
C VAL A 16 -17.41 2.04 -24.50
N ASN A 17 -18.46 1.74 -25.28
CA ASN A 17 -19.86 1.93 -24.84
C ASN A 17 -20.24 0.99 -23.69
N THR A 18 -19.70 -0.23 -23.65
CA THR A 18 -19.92 -1.17 -22.55
C THR A 18 -19.17 -0.72 -21.30
N LEU A 19 -17.92 -0.26 -21.45
CA LEU A 19 -17.14 0.30 -20.34
C LEU A 19 -17.81 1.55 -19.79
N ASP A 20 -18.24 2.48 -20.64
CA ASP A 20 -18.90 3.72 -20.22
C ASP A 20 -20.23 3.46 -19.48
N LYS A 21 -21.02 2.46 -19.92
CA LYS A 21 -22.32 2.10 -19.30
C LYS A 21 -22.21 1.20 -18.07
N ARG A 22 -21.26 0.25 -18.04
CA ARG A 22 -21.09 -0.70 -16.91
C ARG A 22 -20.07 -0.22 -15.88
N TYR A 23 -19.13 0.61 -16.31
CA TYR A 23 -18.00 1.09 -15.55
C TYR A 23 -17.91 2.60 -15.69
N ALA A 24 -18.88 3.34 -15.13
CA ALA A 24 -18.51 4.60 -14.49
C ALA A 24 -17.31 4.24 -13.61
N MET A 25 -16.09 4.52 -14.12
CA MET A 25 -14.82 3.89 -13.71
C MET A 25 -14.91 3.61 -12.22
N PRO A 26 -14.87 2.34 -11.74
CA PRO A 26 -15.15 2.08 -10.35
C PRO A 26 -14.18 2.95 -9.59
N SER A 27 -14.72 3.98 -8.94
CA SER A 27 -13.88 4.96 -8.31
C SER A 27 -13.01 4.19 -7.33
N ARG A 28 -11.79 4.64 -7.05
CA ARG A 28 -10.92 4.02 -6.05
C ARG A 28 -11.68 3.64 -4.76
N TYR A 29 -12.73 4.41 -4.46
CA TYR A 29 -13.74 4.17 -3.44
C TYR A 29 -14.54 2.84 -3.56
N TYR A 30 -15.02 2.45 -4.74
CA TYR A 30 -15.78 1.20 -4.92
C TYR A 30 -14.90 -0.03 -4.62
N PHE A 31 -13.69 -0.07 -5.18
CA PHE A 31 -12.74 -1.15 -4.90
C PHE A 31 -12.36 -1.19 -3.42
N SER A 32 -12.02 -0.03 -2.83
CA SER A 32 -11.69 0.03 -1.41
C SER A 32 -12.83 -0.49 -0.53
N ARG A 33 -14.08 -0.11 -0.81
CA ARG A 33 -15.24 -0.52 0.00
C ARG A 33 -15.59 -1.99 -0.18
N SER A 34 -15.52 -2.52 -1.41
CA SER A 34 -15.79 -3.92 -1.69
C SER A 34 -14.80 -4.84 -0.96
N PHE A 35 -13.52 -4.49 -0.95
CA PHE A 35 -12.51 -5.27 -0.21
C PHE A 35 -12.65 -5.13 1.30
N SER A 36 -12.95 -3.92 1.81
CA SER A 36 -13.23 -3.71 3.24
C SER A 36 -14.51 -4.38 3.74
N SER A 37 -15.39 -4.86 2.85
CA SER A 37 -16.62 -5.59 3.21
C SER A 37 -16.42 -7.11 3.29
N LEU A 38 -15.24 -7.62 2.91
CA LEU A 38 -14.91 -9.02 3.08
C LEU A 38 -14.72 -9.30 4.58
N SER A 39 -15.35 -10.37 5.06
CA SER A 39 -15.30 -10.77 6.47
C SER A 39 -13.94 -11.33 6.90
N ASP A 40 -13.10 -11.68 5.92
CA ASP A 40 -11.72 -12.10 6.08
C ASP A 40 -10.82 -11.02 5.47
N ASP A 41 -10.00 -10.37 6.31
CA ASP A 41 -9.07 -9.29 5.92
C ASP A 41 -7.85 -9.83 5.13
N SER A 42 -7.82 -11.12 4.78
CA SER A 42 -6.69 -11.73 4.06
C SER A 42 -6.67 -11.35 2.57
N GLU A 43 -5.48 -11.08 2.05
CA GLU A 43 -5.25 -10.89 0.60
C GLU A 43 -5.67 -12.13 -0.23
N GLU A 44 -5.66 -13.32 0.38
CA GLU A 44 -6.14 -14.55 -0.25
C GLU A 44 -7.66 -14.52 -0.47
N ALA A 45 -8.43 -14.02 0.50
CA ALA A 45 -9.88 -13.86 0.35
C ALA A 45 -10.21 -12.87 -0.79
N VAL A 46 -9.44 -11.79 -0.90
CA VAL A 46 -9.54 -10.82 -2.00
C VAL A 46 -9.27 -11.49 -3.35
N ALA A 47 -8.18 -12.26 -3.47
CA ALA A 47 -7.82 -12.95 -4.70
C ALA A 47 -8.91 -13.95 -5.14
N ARG A 48 -9.46 -14.72 -4.20
CA ARG A 48 -10.60 -15.64 -4.45
C ARG A 48 -11.87 -14.90 -4.87
N TYR A 49 -12.16 -13.76 -4.24
CA TYR A 49 -13.30 -12.92 -4.61
C TYR A 49 -13.17 -12.43 -6.06
N LEU A 50 -12.01 -11.90 -6.44
CA LEU A 50 -11.74 -11.42 -7.80
C LEU A 50 -11.83 -12.53 -8.83
N SER A 51 -11.27 -13.71 -8.53
CA SER A 51 -11.38 -14.88 -9.40
C SER A 51 -12.84 -15.22 -9.72
N ARG A 52 -13.73 -15.22 -8.71
CA ARG A 52 -15.17 -15.45 -8.92
C ARG A 52 -15.83 -14.35 -9.77
N GLN A 53 -15.48 -13.09 -9.53
CA GLN A 53 -16.01 -11.97 -10.31
C GLN A 53 -15.62 -12.07 -11.78
N TRP A 54 -14.36 -12.42 -12.06
CA TRP A 54 -13.83 -12.59 -13.42
C TRP A 54 -14.54 -13.72 -14.18
N VAL A 55 -14.77 -14.86 -13.53
CA VAL A 55 -15.58 -15.95 -14.10
C VAL A 55 -17.02 -15.47 -14.35
N GLY A 56 -17.63 -14.76 -13.40
CA GLY A 56 -18.99 -14.20 -13.55
C GLY A 56 -19.13 -13.16 -14.68
N LEU A 57 -18.03 -12.48 -15.04
CA LEU A 57 -17.98 -11.54 -16.17
C LEU A 57 -17.71 -12.23 -17.52
N GLY A 58 -17.47 -13.55 -17.53
CA GLY A 58 -17.34 -14.36 -18.74
C GLY A 58 -15.91 -14.73 -19.12
N LEU A 59 -14.91 -14.52 -18.24
CA LEU A 59 -13.58 -15.09 -18.45
C LEU A 59 -13.62 -16.60 -18.21
N THR A 60 -13.11 -17.37 -19.18
CA THR A 60 -13.16 -18.85 -19.17
C THR A 60 -11.92 -19.49 -18.56
N ASP A 61 -10.80 -18.76 -18.54
CA ASP A 61 -9.50 -19.25 -18.07
C ASP A 61 -9.01 -18.36 -16.92
N VAL A 62 -9.40 -18.71 -15.70
CA VAL A 62 -9.06 -17.97 -14.48
C VAL A 62 -8.46 -18.92 -13.46
N HIS A 63 -7.19 -18.70 -13.12
CA HIS A 63 -6.44 -19.53 -12.20
C HIS A 63 -5.79 -18.69 -11.10
N LEU A 64 -5.75 -19.26 -9.89
CA LEU A 64 -4.96 -18.72 -8.78
C LEU A 64 -3.65 -19.50 -8.70
N SER A 65 -2.53 -18.81 -8.82
CA SER A 65 -1.19 -19.39 -8.66
C SER A 65 -0.57 -18.93 -7.35
N ASN A 66 -0.16 -19.89 -6.52
CA ASN A 66 0.53 -19.61 -5.27
C ASN A 66 2.03 -19.63 -5.49
N HIS A 67 2.71 -18.62 -4.95
CA HIS A 67 4.16 -18.51 -5.02
C HIS A 67 4.73 -18.30 -3.62
N THR A 68 5.76 -19.08 -3.30
CA THR A 68 6.52 -18.88 -2.08
C THR A 68 7.59 -17.85 -2.36
N VAL A 69 7.49 -16.70 -1.70
CA VAL A 69 8.43 -15.59 -1.86
C VAL A 69 8.97 -15.18 -0.50
N LEU A 70 10.18 -14.62 -0.48
CA LEU A 70 10.69 -14.00 0.73
C LEU A 70 9.89 -12.73 1.01
N LEU A 71 9.24 -12.66 2.17
CA LEU A 71 8.54 -11.47 2.63
C LEU A 71 9.32 -10.79 3.75
N SER A 72 9.29 -9.46 3.75
CA SER A 72 9.84 -8.64 4.81
C SER A 72 8.70 -7.93 5.53
N LEU A 73 8.44 -8.36 6.77
CA LEU A 73 7.35 -7.87 7.61
C LEU A 73 7.92 -6.99 8.73
N PRO A 74 7.14 -6.00 9.23
CA PRO A 74 7.56 -5.22 10.39
C PRO A 74 7.77 -6.12 11.62
N GLY A 75 8.72 -5.74 12.46
CA GLY A 75 8.97 -6.42 13.73
C GLY A 75 7.85 -6.23 14.75
N SER A 76 7.95 -6.96 15.87
CA SER A 76 7.04 -6.82 17.02
C SER A 76 7.18 -5.47 17.75
N THR A 77 8.32 -4.80 17.56
CA THR A 77 8.58 -3.45 18.07
C THR A 77 8.72 -2.47 16.91
N PRO A 78 8.22 -1.24 17.04
CA PRO A 78 8.37 -0.25 15.99
C PRO A 78 9.82 0.21 15.85
N ASN A 79 10.19 0.56 14.62
CA ASN A 79 11.42 1.29 14.36
C ASN A 79 11.33 2.70 14.93
N THR A 80 12.47 3.29 15.29
CA THR A 80 12.56 4.65 15.81
C THR A 80 13.68 5.43 15.14
N ILE A 81 13.50 6.74 15.08
CA ILE A 81 14.48 7.72 14.64
C ILE A 81 14.71 8.65 15.83
N THR A 82 15.95 8.72 16.32
CA THR A 82 16.28 9.57 17.47
C THR A 82 17.22 10.68 17.05
N ASP A 83 16.81 11.92 17.30
CA ASP A 83 17.73 13.05 17.24
C ASP A 83 18.57 13.08 18.51
N ARG A 84 19.88 12.84 18.35
CA ARG A 84 20.81 12.79 19.47
C ARG A 84 20.99 14.17 20.13
N SER A 85 20.81 15.26 19.39
CA SER A 85 21.06 16.61 19.92
C SER A 85 19.95 17.09 20.86
N SER A 86 18.70 16.82 20.50
CA SER A 86 17.52 17.18 21.28
C SER A 86 17.01 16.05 22.17
N HIS A 87 17.59 14.84 22.05
CA HIS A 87 17.12 13.60 22.67
C HIS A 87 15.67 13.23 22.31
N GLN A 88 15.14 13.75 21.20
CA GLN A 88 13.77 13.48 20.77
C GLN A 88 13.69 12.17 19.97
N CYS A 89 12.65 11.39 20.25
CA CYS A 89 12.35 10.13 19.58
C CYS A 89 11.12 10.28 18.68
N PHE A 90 11.24 9.79 17.45
CA PHE A 90 10.19 9.80 16.44
C PHE A 90 9.97 8.40 15.87
N LEU A 91 8.72 8.10 15.53
CA LEU A 91 8.34 6.96 14.71
C LEU A 91 8.62 7.26 13.22
N PRO A 92 8.67 6.25 12.33
CA PRO A 92 8.97 6.46 10.91
C PRO A 92 7.91 7.32 10.17
N ASN A 93 6.73 7.50 10.76
CA ASN A 93 5.68 8.39 10.26
C ASN A 93 5.81 9.84 10.77
N GLY A 94 6.85 10.16 11.55
CA GLY A 94 7.12 11.48 12.10
C GLY A 94 6.44 11.80 13.44
N ILE A 95 5.63 10.90 13.99
CA ILE A 95 4.96 11.12 15.28
C ILE A 95 5.97 10.92 16.44
N PRO A 96 5.98 11.77 17.48
CA PRO A 96 6.80 11.55 18.67
C PRO A 96 6.48 10.22 19.37
N CYS A 97 7.50 9.51 19.85
CA CYS A 97 7.35 8.19 20.48
C CYS A 97 6.40 8.20 21.70
N ASP A 98 6.35 9.32 22.43
CA ASP A 98 5.57 9.48 23.66
C ASP A 98 4.06 9.73 23.41
N GLN A 99 3.69 10.12 22.18
CA GLN A 99 2.30 10.39 21.80
C GLN A 99 1.58 9.13 21.28
N ARG A 100 2.07 7.93 21.60
CA ARG A 100 1.38 6.69 21.22
C ARG A 100 0.00 6.68 21.88
N GLY A 101 -1.06 6.68 21.07
CA GLY A 101 -2.43 6.67 21.57
C GLY A 101 -2.73 5.37 22.32
N PRO A 102 -3.51 5.39 23.42
CA PRO A 102 -3.93 4.17 24.12
C PRO A 102 -4.74 3.18 23.25
N ASN A 103 -5.26 3.63 22.10
CA ASN A 103 -6.13 2.85 21.21
C ASN A 103 -5.40 2.21 20.01
N ASP A 104 -4.07 2.28 19.94
CA ASP A 104 -3.27 1.88 18.76
C ASP A 104 -2.84 0.40 18.70
N LEU A 105 -3.35 -0.46 19.59
CA LEU A 105 -3.08 -1.91 19.56
C LEU A 105 -4.40 -2.69 19.53
N PRO A 106 -4.71 -3.39 18.42
CA PRO A 106 -3.92 -4.55 17.99
C PRO A 106 -3.66 -4.69 16.46
N LYS A 107 -4.08 -3.73 15.62
CA LYS A 107 -4.00 -3.85 14.14
C LYS A 107 -3.05 -2.85 13.46
N GLN A 108 -2.33 -2.01 14.21
CA GLN A 108 -1.47 -1.01 13.58
C GLN A 108 -0.19 -1.67 13.05
N GLN A 109 -0.16 -1.89 11.74
CA GLN A 109 1.05 -2.31 11.06
C GLN A 109 2.06 -1.15 11.14
N PHE A 110 3.12 -1.32 11.92
CA PHE A 110 4.15 -0.30 12.06
C PHE A 110 4.69 0.08 10.69
N SER A 111 4.83 1.39 10.45
CA SER A 111 5.51 1.89 9.26
C SER A 111 6.93 1.31 9.22
N TYR A 112 7.29 0.67 8.11
CA TYR A 112 8.52 -0.10 7.96
C TYR A 112 8.99 -0.07 6.51
N ALA A 113 10.31 -0.13 6.31
CA ALA A 113 10.92 -0.24 4.97
C ALA A 113 11.27 -1.71 4.69
N ALA A 114 10.52 -2.34 3.78
CA ALA A 114 10.73 -3.73 3.39
C ALA A 114 12.17 -3.99 2.93
N TYR A 115 12.75 -5.10 3.40
CA TYR A 115 14.11 -5.56 3.12
C TYR A 115 15.22 -4.65 3.66
N SER A 116 14.90 -3.72 4.56
CA SER A 116 15.90 -2.94 5.28
C SER A 116 16.71 -3.84 6.22
N ALA A 117 18.03 -3.60 6.27
CA ALA A 117 18.89 -4.28 7.21
C ALA A 117 18.52 -3.92 8.65
N VAL A 118 18.50 -4.91 9.53
CA VAL A 118 18.22 -4.69 10.96
C VAL A 118 19.48 -4.13 11.63
N GLY A 119 19.35 -2.97 12.27
CA GLY A 119 20.45 -2.34 13.01
C GLY A 119 20.16 -0.90 13.42
N SER A 120 21.10 -0.28 14.12
CA SER A 120 21.06 1.13 14.50
C SER A 120 22.26 1.86 13.92
N LEU A 121 22.00 2.92 13.16
CA LEU A 121 23.03 3.79 12.58
C LEU A 121 23.01 5.14 13.28
N GLN A 122 24.19 5.69 13.57
CA GLN A 122 24.34 7.00 14.18
C GLN A 122 25.35 7.81 13.39
N VAL A 123 24.99 9.06 13.07
CA VAL A 123 25.88 10.02 12.40
C VAL A 123 26.44 10.98 13.46
N LEU A 124 27.76 11.14 13.48
CA LEU A 124 28.46 12.14 14.28
C LEU A 124 28.81 13.32 13.38
N TYR A 125 28.13 14.45 13.55
CA TYR A 125 28.54 15.70 12.91
C TYR A 125 29.71 16.29 13.69
N HIS A 126 30.92 16.18 13.16
CA HIS A 126 32.05 16.93 13.68
C HIS A 126 32.00 18.35 13.10
N ARG A 127 31.58 19.35 13.89
CA ARG A 127 31.81 20.75 13.53
C ARG A 127 33.31 21.04 13.73
N PRO A 128 34.09 21.34 12.67
CA PRO A 128 35.42 21.89 12.88
C PRO A 128 35.27 23.24 13.58
N VAL A 129 35.78 23.35 14.81
CA VAL A 129 35.91 24.63 15.49
C VAL A 129 37.07 25.35 14.82
N LEU A 130 36.77 26.31 13.94
CA LEU A 130 37.77 27.26 13.49
C LEU A 130 38.05 28.24 14.65
N THR A 131 38.99 27.89 15.53
CA THR A 131 39.64 28.87 16.40
C THR A 131 40.54 29.74 15.55
N PHE A 132 40.15 30.98 15.30
CA PHE A 132 41.07 32.00 14.79
C PHE A 132 41.87 32.60 15.97
N PRO A 133 43.18 32.86 15.79
CA PRO A 133 44.06 33.41 16.82
C PRO A 133 43.73 34.86 17.18
#